data_AF-A0A7C5SZ45-F1
#
_entry.id   AF-A0A7C5SZ45-F1
#
_cell.length_a   1.000
_cell.length_b   1.000
_cell.length_c   1.000
_cell.angle_alpha   90.00
_cell.angle_beta   90.00
_cell.angle_gamma   90.00
#
_symmetry.space_group_name_H-M   'P 1'
#
loop_
_entity.id
_entity.type
_entity.pdbx_description
1 polymer ?
#
loop_
_entity_poly.entity_id
_entity_poly.type
_entity_poly.pdbx_seq_one_letter_code
_entity_poly.pdbx_strand_id
1 'polypeptide(L)'
;MALGRTHELINLLALPGFLYFLPKEFYPSFSVGYVLGTFLLSPDLDLKHSKPSKRWKALKILWRPYQKKSKHRGISHIPLLGTFTRL
;
A
#
# COMPACT_ATOMS: atom_id res chain seq x y z
N MET A 1 -6.32 6.88 -15.24
CA MET A 1 -5.78 6.29 -13.99
C MET A 1 -5.76 4.79 -14.16
N ALA A 2 -4.63 4.13 -13.93
CA ALA A 2 -4.62 2.67 -13.93
C ALA A 2 -5.59 2.18 -12.84
N LEU A 3 -6.43 1.21 -13.19
CA LEU A 3 -7.44 0.69 -12.27
C LEU A 3 -6.69 0.07 -11.08
N GLY A 4 -7.21 0.20 -9.85
CA GLY A 4 -6.58 -0.44 -8.68
C GLY A 4 -6.46 -1.97 -8.80
N ARG A 5 -7.08 -2.62 -9.80
CA ARG A 5 -6.85 -4.04 -10.15
C ARG A 5 -5.52 -4.23 -10.87
N THR A 6 -5.15 -3.32 -11.77
CA THR A 6 -3.90 -3.37 -12.53
C THR A 6 -2.70 -3.22 -11.61
N HIS A 7 -2.75 -2.30 -10.64
CA HIS A 7 -1.68 -2.15 -9.65
C HIS A 7 -1.49 -3.39 -8.78
N GLU A 8 -2.58 -3.99 -8.30
CA GLU A 8 -2.53 -5.22 -7.50
C GLU A 8 -1.93 -6.38 -8.31
N LEU A 9 -2.34 -6.54 -9.57
CA LEU A 9 -1.81 -7.56 -10.46
C LEU A 9 -0.31 -7.37 -10.72
N ILE A 10 0.12 -6.15 -11.05
CA ILE A 10 1.53 -5.84 -11.30
C ILE A 10 2.37 -6.14 -10.05
N ASN A 11 1.91 -5.73 -8.87
CA ASN A 11 2.62 -6.01 -7.62
C ASN A 11 2.75 -7.53 -7.38
N LEU A 12 1.67 -8.30 -7.56
CA LEU A 12 1.73 -9.75 -7.38
C LEU A 12 2.67 -10.43 -8.39
N LEU A 13 2.69 -9.97 -9.63
CA LEU A 13 3.60 -10.49 -10.67
C LEU A 13 5.07 -10.09 -10.41
N ALA A 14 5.30 -8.95 -9.76
CA ALA A 14 6.64 -8.48 -9.40
C ALA A 14 7.22 -9.18 -8.17
N LEU A 15 6.38 -9.75 -7.29
CA LEU A 15 6.80 -10.39 -6.05
C LEU A 15 7.89 -11.48 -6.24
N PRO A 16 7.78 -12.44 -7.19
CA PRO A 16 8.84 -13.41 -7.44
C PRO A 16 10.17 -12.76 -7.83
N GLY A 17 10.11 -11.66 -8.59
CA GLY A 17 11.28 -10.88 -8.96
C GLY A 17 11.99 -10.27 -7.74
N PHE A 18 11.23 -9.72 -6.79
CA PHE A 18 11.82 -9.23 -5.53
C PHE A 18 12.39 -10.35 -4.67
N LEU A 19 11.68 -11.48 -4.54
CA LEU A 19 12.17 -12.63 -3.78
C LEU A 19 13.47 -13.19 -4.34
N TYR A 20 13.67 -13.17 -5.67
CA TYR A 20 14.91 -13.62 -6.31
C TYR A 20 16.16 -12.88 -5.80
N PHE A 21 16.03 -11.60 -5.40
CA PHE A 21 17.14 -10.79 -4.89
C PHE A 21 17.31 -10.83 -3.37
N LEU A 22 16.46 -11.57 -2.65
CA LEU A 22 16.49 -11.65 -1.19
C LEU A 22 17.06 -12.99 -0.71
N PRO A 23 17.71 -13.03 0.46
CA PRO A 23 18.00 -14.29 1.15
C PRO A 23 16.70 -15.02 1.52
N LYS A 24 16.73 -16.36 1.45
CA LYS A 24 15.54 -17.21 1.62
C LYS A 24 14.91 -17.08 3.00
N GLU A 25 15.71 -16.74 4.02
CA GLU A 25 15.23 -16.56 5.40
C GLU A 25 14.23 -15.40 5.51
N PHE A 26 14.31 -14.41 4.60
CA PHE A 26 13.41 -13.26 4.57
C PHE A 26 12.17 -13.46 3.71
N TYR A 27 12.04 -14.57 2.97
CA TYR A 27 10.90 -14.77 2.06
C TYR A 27 9.55 -14.66 2.78
N PRO A 28 9.33 -15.27 3.97
CA PRO A 28 8.04 -15.19 4.64
C PRO A 28 7.71 -13.78 5.10
N SER A 29 8.65 -13.11 5.78
CA SER A 29 8.43 -11.77 6.32
C SER A 29 8.27 -10.73 5.20
N PHE A 30 9.09 -10.82 4.16
CA PHE A 30 8.98 -9.96 2.98
C PHE A 30 7.67 -10.19 2.25
N SER A 31 7.29 -11.44 1.97
CA SER A 31 6.04 -11.74 1.25
C SER A 31 4.81 -11.25 2.00
N VAL A 32 4.76 -11.46 3.32
CA VAL A 32 3.68 -10.96 4.17
C VAL A 32 3.63 -9.44 4.13
N GLY A 33 4.76 -8.76 4.37
CA GLY A 33 4.84 -7.31 4.33
C GLY A 33 4.44 -6.74 2.96
N TYR A 34 4.88 -7.38 1.88
CA TYR A 34 4.60 -6.99 0.50
C TYR A 34 3.11 -7.11 0.15
N VAL A 35 2.47 -8.23 0.55
CA VAL A 35 1.04 -8.47 0.33
C VAL A 35 0.20 -7.50 1.17
N LEU A 36 0.54 -7.30 2.44
CA LEU A 36 -0.14 -6.31 3.30
C LEU A 36 0.02 -4.89 2.74
N GLY A 37 1.23 -4.54 2.28
CA GLY A 37 1.53 -3.29 1.59
C GLY A 37 0.66 -3.09 0.35
N THR A 38 0.56 -4.10 -0.50
CA THR A 38 -0.19 -4.06 -1.76
C THR A 38 -1.69 -3.90 -1.54
N PHE A 39 -2.27 -4.63 -0.60
CA PHE A 39 -3.73 -4.66 -0.45
C PHE A 39 -4.28 -3.69 0.60
N LEU A 40 -3.56 -3.49 1.71
CA LEU A 40 -4.05 -2.73 2.87
C LEU A 40 -3.41 -1.36 3.00
N LEU A 41 -2.12 -1.21 2.68
CA LEU A 41 -1.34 0.00 2.90
C LEU A 41 -0.89 0.71 1.61
N SER A 42 -1.57 0.40 0.50
CA SER A 42 -1.27 0.98 -0.81
C SER A 42 -1.37 2.52 -0.79
N PRO A 43 -0.66 3.21 -1.71
CA PRO A 43 -0.69 4.66 -1.82
C PRO A 43 -2.09 5.27 -1.77
N ASP A 44 -3.07 4.61 -2.40
CA ASP A 44 -4.48 5.01 -2.51
C ASP A 44 -5.27 4.95 -1.19
N LEU A 45 -4.68 4.53 -0.08
CA LEU A 45 -5.35 4.51 1.24
C LEU A 45 -5.78 5.92 1.70
N ASP A 46 -5.15 6.95 1.13
CA ASP A 46 -5.51 8.36 1.33
C ASP A 46 -6.88 8.74 0.72
N LEU A 47 -7.39 7.95 -0.21
CA LEU A 47 -8.72 8.11 -0.78
C LEU A 47 -9.77 7.37 0.07
N LYS A 48 -10.79 8.11 0.52
CA LYS A 48 -11.90 7.57 1.33
C LYS A 48 -12.59 6.34 0.71
N HIS A 49 -12.77 6.32 -0.62
CA HIS A 49 -13.52 5.29 -1.33
C HIS A 49 -12.65 4.33 -2.16
N SER A 50 -11.33 4.30 -1.96
CA SER A 50 -10.44 3.36 -2.64
C SER A 50 -10.61 1.92 -2.15
N LYS A 51 -10.08 0.96 -2.92
CA LYS A 51 -10.11 -0.45 -2.52
C LYS A 51 -9.36 -0.71 -1.19
N PRO A 52 -8.15 -0.16 -0.96
CA PRO A 52 -7.46 -0.35 0.33
C PRO A 52 -8.31 0.15 1.50
N SER A 53 -8.88 1.36 1.41
CA SER A 53 -9.78 1.91 2.44
C SER A 53 -10.99 1.00 2.72
N LYS A 54 -11.58 0.39 1.68
CA LYS A 54 -12.70 -0.55 1.82
C LYS A 54 -12.31 -1.86 2.52
N ARG A 55 -11.09 -2.36 2.31
CA ARG A 55 -10.61 -3.62 2.92
C ARG A 55 -10.45 -3.54 4.43
N TRP A 56 -10.17 -2.35 4.96
CA TRP A 56 -10.12 -2.09 6.40
C TRP A 56 -11.49 -2.16 7.09
N LYS A 57 -12.60 -2.23 6.34
CA LYS A 57 -13.98 -2.32 6.90
C LYS A 57 -14.23 -1.28 8.00
N ALA A 58 -14.48 -1.70 9.24
CA ALA A 58 -14.72 -0.81 10.39
C ALA A 58 -13.45 -0.08 10.84
N LEU A 59 -12.29 -0.72 10.73
CA LEU A 59 -10.99 -0.15 11.11
C LEU A 59 -10.53 1.00 10.20
N LYS A 60 -11.24 1.27 9.10
CA LYS A 60 -10.96 2.43 8.23
C LYS A 60 -11.08 3.77 8.96
N ILE A 61 -11.74 3.80 10.12
CA ILE A 61 -11.84 5.00 10.98
C ILE A 61 -10.45 5.50 11.39
N LEU A 62 -9.49 4.59 11.61
CA LEU A 62 -8.10 4.93 11.93
C LEU A 62 -7.45 5.79 10.85
N TRP A 63 -7.85 5.60 9.60
CA TRP A 63 -7.31 6.32 8.44
C TRP A 63 -8.03 7.64 8.15
N ARG A 64 -9.16 7.95 8.82
CA ARG A 64 -9.87 9.23 8.63
C ARG A 64 -9.01 10.48 8.87
N PRO A 65 -8.18 10.59 9.93
CA PRO A 65 -7.29 11.73 10.10
C PRO A 65 -6.28 11.84 8.94
N TYR A 66 -5.73 10.70 8.51
CA TYR A 66 -4.80 10.63 7.37
C TYR A 66 -5.47 11.08 6.05
N GLN A 67 -6.66 10.56 5.74
CA GLN A 67 -7.46 10.90 4.56
C GLN A 67 -7.95 12.36 4.57
N LYS A 68 -8.07 12.99 5.74
CA LYS A 68 -8.43 14.42 5.87
C LYS A 68 -7.24 15.34 5.61
N LYS A 69 -6.02 14.91 5.95
CA LYS A 69 -4.77 15.69 5.79
C LYS A 69 -4.10 15.46 4.43
N SER A 70 -4.18 14.25 3.87
CA SER A 70 -3.55 13.91 2.59
C SER A 70 -4.39 14.44 1.43
N LYS A 71 -3.82 15.38 0.65
CA LYS A 71 -4.31 15.64 -0.71
C LYS A 71 -3.90 14.45 -1.58
N HIS A 72 -4.84 13.85 -2.30
CA HIS A 72 -4.52 12.76 -3.21
C HIS A 72 -3.48 13.22 -4.25
N ARG A 73 -2.35 12.49 -4.38
CA ARG A 73 -1.12 12.89 -5.11
C ARG A 73 -0.29 14.02 -4.47
N GLY A 74 -0.46 14.26 -3.17
CA GLY A 74 0.40 15.15 -2.38
C GLY A 74 1.65 14.45 -1.86
N ILE A 75 2.18 14.93 -0.72
CA ILE A 75 3.42 14.45 -0.08
C ILE A 75 3.42 12.93 0.15
N SER A 76 2.25 12.33 0.37
CA SER A 76 2.02 10.89 0.54
C SER A 76 2.35 10.03 -0.68
N HIS A 77 2.55 10.64 -1.84
CA HIS A 77 2.93 9.98 -3.10
C HIS A 77 4.43 10.09 -3.42
N ILE A 78 5.19 10.82 -2.58
CA ILE A 78 6.64 10.95 -2.66
C ILE A 78 7.23 9.73 -1.90
N PRO A 79 8.06 8.87 -2.53
CA PRO A 79 8.51 7.61 -1.94
C PRO A 79 9.14 7.73 -0.54
N LEU A 80 9.91 8.80 -0.30
CA LEU A 80 10.56 9.04 1.00
C LEU A 80 9.62 9.72 1.99
N LEU A 81 9.05 10.87 1.62
CA LEU A 81 8.22 11.66 2.55
C LEU A 81 6.86 11.00 2.85
N GLY A 82 6.32 10.25 1.89
CA GLY A 82 5.09 9.51 2.07
C GLY A 82 5.20 8.40 3.11
N THR A 83 6.39 7.81 3.26
CA THR A 83 6.65 6.79 4.29
C THR A 83 6.64 7.40 5.69
N PHE A 84 7.24 8.58 5.89
CA PHE A 84 7.25 9.27 7.20
C PHE A 84 5.89 9.85 7.60
N THR A 85 5.07 10.26 6.64
CA THR A 85 3.71 10.79 6.94
C THR A 85 2.68 9.72 7.31
N ARG A 86 3.02 8.44 7.15
CA ARG A 86 2.14 7.28 7.43
C ARG A 86 2.48 6.56 8.74
N LEU A 87 3.59 6.91 9.41
CA LEU A 87 3.94 6.51 10.77
C LEU A 87 3.19 7.38 11.78
#